data_AF-A0A7S1ADL1-F1
#
_entry.id   AF-A0A7S1ADL1-F1
#
_cell.length_a   1.000
_cell.length_b   1.000
_cell.length_c   1.000
_cell.angle_alpha   90.00
_cell.angle_beta   90.00
_cell.angle_gamma   90.00
#
_symmetry.space_group_name_H-M   'P 1'
#
loop_
_entity.id
_entity.type
_entity.pdbx_description
1 polymer ?
#
loop_
_entity_poly.entity_id
_entity_poly.type
_entity_poly.pdbx_seq_one_letter_code
_entity_poly.pdbx_strand_id
1 'polypeptide(L)'
;FDGYLMSYAHFPEASDLGLAETLTDRIRESNAQLQWEDVLSKVRIMGQYRKDGVNNIDFLMFDGDFFVPLIRLDLFQQHNLSVPHTWEEVIALAKFFHGQDLNDDGEADFGLCHFPRAEADFWDWWWPELLYGTWATMAQTEGHTEGFFFDDETFEPNLNEAFMRAAEIWKDLWNYGG
;
A
#
# COMPACT_ATOMS: atom_id res chain seq x y z
N PHE A 1 -15.16 -26.58 11.95
CA PHE A 1 -15.33 -25.35 11.15
C PHE A 1 -14.25 -25.38 10.10
N ASP A 2 -14.63 -25.13 8.85
CA ASP A 2 -13.69 -24.97 7.75
C ASP A 2 -13.35 -23.49 7.64
N GLY A 3 -12.08 -23.17 7.42
CA GLY A 3 -11.58 -21.81 7.26
C GLY A 3 -10.77 -21.70 5.98
N TYR A 4 -10.85 -20.56 5.32
CA TYR A 4 -10.14 -20.29 4.07
C TYR A 4 -9.37 -18.98 4.20
N LEU A 5 -8.16 -18.95 3.64
CA LEU A 5 -7.41 -17.72 3.44
C LEU A 5 -7.73 -17.19 2.04
N MET A 6 -8.03 -15.89 1.97
CA MET A 6 -8.34 -15.20 0.72
C MET A 6 -7.72 -13.80 0.78
N SER A 7 -7.27 -13.31 -0.38
CA SER A 7 -6.87 -11.90 -0.50
C SER A 7 -8.05 -10.98 -0.23
N TYR A 8 -7.80 -9.91 0.54
CA TYR A 8 -8.76 -8.85 0.81
C TYR A 8 -9.42 -8.31 -0.47
N ALA A 9 -8.69 -8.21 -1.59
CA ALA A 9 -9.24 -7.65 -2.82
C ALA A 9 -10.46 -8.44 -3.37
N HIS A 10 -10.59 -9.73 -3.04
CA HIS A 10 -11.68 -10.58 -3.54
C HIS A 10 -12.84 -10.72 -2.54
N PHE A 11 -12.65 -10.33 -1.27
CA PHE A 11 -13.68 -10.56 -0.26
C PHE A 11 -15.00 -9.82 -0.53
N PRO A 12 -15.02 -8.57 -1.06
CA PRO A 12 -16.29 -7.88 -1.27
C PRO A 12 -17.22 -8.63 -2.23
N GLU A 13 -16.66 -9.27 -3.26
CA GLU A 13 -17.41 -10.12 -4.20
C GLU A 13 -17.92 -11.39 -3.51
N ALA A 14 -17.08 -12.06 -2.71
CA ALA A 14 -17.51 -13.23 -1.94
C ALA A 14 -18.65 -12.90 -0.95
N SER A 15 -18.59 -11.75 -0.29
CA SER A 15 -19.65 -11.25 0.60
C SER A 15 -20.94 -10.92 -0.16
N ASP A 16 -20.84 -10.24 -1.31
CA ASP A 16 -22.00 -9.90 -2.14
C ASP A 16 -22.75 -11.16 -2.62
N LEU A 17 -22.00 -12.14 -3.11
CA LEU A 17 -22.51 -13.43 -3.57
C LEU A 17 -23.03 -14.33 -2.43
N GLY A 18 -22.84 -13.93 -1.16
CA GLY A 18 -23.26 -14.70 0.01
C GLY A 18 -22.45 -15.97 0.25
N LEU A 19 -21.19 -15.98 -0.23
CA LEU A 19 -20.25 -17.10 -0.06
C LEU A 19 -19.52 -17.05 1.29
N ALA A 20 -19.51 -15.89 1.96
CA ALA A 20 -18.91 -15.68 3.27
C ALA A 20 -19.98 -15.69 4.39
N GLU A 21 -19.64 -16.29 5.54
CA GLU A 21 -20.43 -16.19 6.77
C GLU A 21 -20.17 -14.82 7.42
N THR A 22 -21.22 -14.09 7.80
CA THR A 22 -21.07 -12.90 8.64
C THR A 22 -20.59 -13.28 10.03
N LEU A 23 -19.44 -12.75 10.43
CA LEU A 23 -18.69 -13.09 11.65
C LEU A 23 -19.00 -12.16 12.84
N THR A 24 -19.80 -11.11 12.67
CA THR A 24 -20.07 -10.08 13.69
C THR A 24 -20.44 -10.66 15.06
N ASP A 25 -21.36 -11.64 15.09
CA ASP A 25 -21.81 -12.25 16.34
C ASP A 25 -20.74 -13.19 16.94
N ARG A 26 -20.04 -13.96 16.10
CA ARG A 26 -18.93 -14.84 16.53
C ARG A 26 -17.79 -14.06 17.17
N ILE A 27 -17.43 -12.93 16.56
CA ILE A 27 -16.42 -12.01 17.07
C ILE A 27 -16.86 -11.49 18.43
N ARG A 28 -18.12 -11.04 18.56
CA ARG A 28 -18.67 -10.56 19.84
C ARG A 28 -18.61 -11.63 20.93
N GLU A 29 -19.02 -12.86 20.63
CA GLU A 29 -19.03 -13.98 21.57
C GLU A 29 -17.61 -14.40 21.99
N SER A 30 -16.66 -14.37 21.06
CA SER A 30 -15.27 -14.79 21.29
C SER A 30 -14.35 -13.65 21.72
N ASN A 31 -14.88 -12.44 21.92
CA ASN A 31 -14.07 -11.23 22.03
C ASN A 31 -13.17 -11.20 23.27
N ALA A 32 -13.57 -11.91 24.33
CA ALA A 32 -12.74 -12.06 25.52
C ALA A 32 -11.38 -12.72 25.22
N GLN A 33 -11.29 -13.53 24.16
CA GLN A 33 -10.05 -14.16 23.69
C GLN A 33 -9.46 -13.45 22.48
N LEU A 34 -10.30 -13.03 21.54
CA LEU A 34 -9.86 -12.40 20.28
C LEU A 34 -9.33 -10.98 20.50
N GLN A 35 -9.87 -10.25 21.49
CA GLN A 35 -9.52 -8.87 21.79
C GLN A 35 -9.60 -8.01 20.52
N TRP A 36 -10.74 -8.03 19.82
CA TRP A 36 -10.94 -7.32 18.56
C TRP A 36 -10.59 -5.84 18.64
N GLU A 37 -10.78 -5.22 19.81
CA GLU A 37 -10.43 -3.84 20.07
C GLU A 37 -8.92 -3.55 19.98
N ASP A 38 -8.07 -4.57 20.09
CA ASP A 38 -6.61 -4.50 20.06
C ASP A 38 -6.03 -4.62 18.63
N VAL A 39 -6.82 -5.04 17.64
CA VAL A 39 -6.38 -5.05 16.24
C VAL A 39 -6.32 -3.61 15.71
N LEU A 40 -5.25 -3.29 14.96
CA LEU A 40 -5.06 -1.97 14.35
C LEU A 40 -6.33 -1.52 13.61
N SER A 41 -6.84 -0.32 13.94
CA SER A 41 -8.11 0.19 13.41
C SER A 41 -8.25 0.07 11.89
N LYS A 42 -7.18 0.37 11.15
CA LYS A 42 -7.18 0.29 9.69
C LYS A 42 -7.36 -1.15 9.19
N VAL A 43 -6.73 -2.12 9.83
CA VAL A 43 -6.86 -3.55 9.49
C VAL A 43 -8.27 -4.03 9.83
N ARG A 44 -8.84 -3.61 10.97
CA ARG A 44 -10.21 -4.02 11.35
C ARG A 44 -11.28 -3.63 10.33
N ILE A 45 -11.21 -2.40 9.82
CA ILE A 45 -12.21 -1.91 8.88
C ILE A 45 -12.10 -2.59 7.51
N MET A 46 -10.94 -3.16 7.16
CA MET A 46 -10.77 -3.90 5.91
C MET A 46 -11.61 -5.18 5.88
N GLY A 47 -11.91 -5.79 7.02
CA GLY A 47 -12.81 -6.95 7.09
C GLY A 47 -14.30 -6.60 7.00
N GLN A 48 -14.66 -5.31 6.88
CA GLN A 48 -16.04 -4.87 6.91
C GLN A 48 -16.66 -4.82 5.51
N TYR A 49 -17.83 -5.43 5.37
CA TYR A 49 -18.68 -5.33 4.20
C TYR A 49 -19.97 -4.60 4.55
N ARG A 50 -20.39 -3.65 3.72
CA ARG A 50 -21.67 -2.95 3.92
C ARG A 50 -22.76 -3.61 3.08
N LYS A 51 -23.75 -4.21 3.74
CA LYS A 51 -24.93 -4.84 3.12
C LYS A 51 -26.21 -4.23 3.68
N ASP A 52 -27.10 -3.78 2.81
CA ASP A 52 -28.39 -3.16 3.19
C ASP A 52 -28.25 -2.01 4.21
N GLY A 53 -27.19 -1.22 4.08
CA GLY A 53 -26.90 -0.11 4.98
C GLY A 53 -26.22 -0.48 6.30
N VAL A 54 -26.02 -1.77 6.59
CA VAL A 54 -25.37 -2.28 7.80
C VAL A 54 -23.94 -2.72 7.51
N ASN A 55 -22.99 -2.31 8.36
CA ASN A 55 -21.61 -2.80 8.28
C ASN A 55 -21.50 -4.12 9.04
N ASN A 56 -21.20 -5.19 8.31
CA ASN A 56 -20.95 -6.52 8.84
C ASN A 56 -19.46 -6.82 8.80
N ILE A 57 -18.97 -7.62 9.75
CA ILE A 57 -17.61 -8.18 9.64
C ILE A 57 -17.78 -9.53 8.96
N ASP A 58 -17.42 -9.62 7.69
CA ASP A 58 -17.50 -10.87 6.93
C ASP A 58 -16.13 -11.52 6.75
N PHE A 59 -15.06 -10.78 7.03
CA PHE A 59 -13.69 -11.27 6.95
C PHE A 59 -12.91 -10.91 8.21
N LEU A 60 -12.26 -11.92 8.80
CA LEU A 60 -11.28 -11.70 9.87
C LEU A 60 -9.91 -11.55 9.23
N MET A 61 -9.34 -10.35 9.30
CA MET A 61 -8.02 -10.07 8.76
C MET A 61 -6.96 -10.85 9.55
N PHE A 62 -6.22 -11.71 8.86
CA PHE A 62 -5.12 -12.48 9.45
C PHE A 62 -3.84 -11.63 9.54
N ASP A 63 -3.53 -10.90 8.46
CA ASP A 63 -2.46 -9.92 8.35
C ASP A 63 -2.94 -8.67 7.60
N GLY A 64 -2.07 -7.67 7.56
CA GLY A 64 -2.28 -6.44 6.82
C GLY A 64 -0.96 -5.95 6.25
N ASP A 65 -0.88 -5.90 4.93
CA ASP A 65 0.31 -5.45 4.21
C ASP A 65 0.28 -3.94 3.99
N PHE A 66 1.40 -3.28 4.28
CA PHE A 66 1.60 -1.86 4.04
C PHE A 66 2.91 -1.66 3.28
N PHE A 67 2.88 -0.86 2.22
CA PHE A 67 4.10 -0.41 1.57
C PHE A 67 4.77 0.64 2.45
N VAL A 68 5.97 0.31 2.92
CA VAL A 68 6.84 1.22 3.68
C VAL A 68 8.24 1.20 3.09
N PRO A 69 8.92 2.36 2.99
CA PRO A 69 10.30 2.39 2.52
C PRO A 69 11.22 1.71 3.53
N LEU A 70 12.10 0.84 3.03
CA LEU A 70 13.22 0.29 3.80
C LEU A 70 14.46 1.14 3.51
N ILE A 71 15.12 1.64 4.57
CA ILE A 71 16.19 2.63 4.46
C ILE A 71 17.47 2.11 5.12
N ARG A 72 18.60 2.24 4.41
CA ARG A 72 19.96 1.98 4.93
C ARG A 72 20.45 3.15 5.78
N LEU A 73 20.15 3.09 7.08
CA LEU A 73 20.50 4.17 8.03
C LEU A 73 22.01 4.42 8.17
N ASP A 74 22.83 3.39 7.95
CA ASP A 74 24.28 3.48 7.95
C ASP A 74 24.80 4.40 6.83
N LEU A 75 24.23 4.29 5.62
CA LEU A 75 24.57 5.21 4.51
C LEU A 75 24.16 6.66 4.84
N PHE A 76 23.01 6.84 5.49
CA PHE A 76 22.55 8.17 5.89
C PHE A 76 23.48 8.78 6.95
N GLN A 77 23.93 7.99 7.92
CA GLN A 77 24.88 8.43 8.93
C GLN A 77 26.25 8.77 8.33
N GLN A 78 26.76 7.93 7.42
CA GLN A 78 28.03 8.15 6.72
C GLN A 78 28.05 9.45 5.94
N HIS A 79 26.93 9.80 5.28
CA HIS A 79 26.82 10.99 4.45
C HIS A 79 26.16 12.18 5.15
N ASN A 80 25.85 12.06 6.45
CA ASN A 80 25.17 13.09 7.26
C ASN A 80 23.84 13.57 6.62
N LEU A 81 23.04 12.62 6.14
CA LEU A 81 21.73 12.83 5.51
C LEU A 81 20.58 12.54 6.49
N SER A 82 19.46 13.25 6.33
CA SER A 82 18.22 13.01 7.08
C SER A 82 17.28 12.08 6.32
N VAL A 83 16.42 11.35 7.06
CA VAL A 83 15.32 10.57 6.50
C VAL A 83 14.39 11.49 5.70
N PRO A 84 13.96 11.10 4.47
CA PRO A 84 13.10 11.95 3.66
C PRO A 84 11.68 12.02 4.22
N HIS A 85 11.07 13.18 4.07
CA HIS A 85 9.69 13.49 4.43
C HIS A 85 8.83 13.91 3.22
N THR A 86 9.43 14.08 2.03
CA THR A 86 8.74 14.39 0.78
C THR A 86 9.20 13.50 -0.37
N TRP A 87 8.40 13.39 -1.43
CA TRP A 87 8.78 12.65 -2.63
C TRP A 87 9.95 13.29 -3.36
N GLU A 88 10.09 14.62 -3.32
CA GLU A 88 11.24 15.33 -3.89
C GLU A 88 12.54 14.99 -3.16
N GLU A 89 12.49 14.83 -1.83
CA GLU A 89 13.63 14.36 -1.04
C GLU A 89 13.97 12.91 -1.37
N VAL A 90 12.96 12.04 -1.57
CA VAL A 90 13.18 10.66 -2.04
C VAL A 90 13.89 10.65 -3.40
N ILE A 91 13.45 11.47 -4.36
CA ILE A 91 14.11 11.61 -5.68
C ILE A 91 15.55 12.10 -5.51
N ALA A 92 15.77 13.12 -4.68
CA ALA A 92 17.11 13.66 -4.45
C ALA A 92 18.07 12.62 -3.85
N LEU A 93 17.58 11.79 -2.92
CA LEU A 93 18.35 10.70 -2.32
C LEU A 93 18.64 9.57 -3.30
N ALA A 94 17.63 9.14 -4.08
CA ALA A 94 17.83 8.14 -5.12
C ALA A 94 18.88 8.60 -6.14
N LYS A 95 18.79 9.86 -6.57
CA LYS A 95 19.79 10.46 -7.46
C LYS A 95 21.17 10.56 -6.83
N PHE A 96 21.25 10.88 -5.53
CA PHE A 96 22.52 10.99 -4.82
C PHE A 96 23.27 9.66 -4.79
N PHE A 97 22.59 8.58 -4.38
CA PHE A 97 23.21 7.26 -4.22
C PHE A 97 23.40 6.50 -5.54
N HIS A 98 22.64 6.82 -6.58
CA HIS A 98 22.74 6.12 -7.87
C HIS A 98 24.14 6.20 -8.47
N GLY A 99 24.70 5.03 -8.81
CA GLY A 99 26.01 4.89 -9.42
C GLY A 99 27.19 4.84 -8.43
N GLN A 100 26.92 4.93 -7.12
CA GLN A 100 27.92 4.71 -6.08
C GLN A 100 28.01 3.21 -5.74
N ASP A 101 29.14 2.78 -5.19
CA ASP A 101 29.27 1.46 -4.55
C ASP A 101 28.78 1.58 -3.10
N LEU A 102 27.62 1.01 -2.80
CA LEU A 102 26.93 1.12 -1.51
C LEU A 102 27.14 -0.12 -0.63
N ASN A 103 27.86 -1.11 -1.14
CA ASN A 103 28.05 -2.42 -0.52
C ASN A 103 29.54 -2.87 -0.46
N ASP A 104 30.46 -2.05 -0.98
CA ASP A 104 31.91 -2.24 -1.07
C ASP A 104 32.34 -3.45 -1.95
N ASP A 105 31.55 -3.82 -2.96
CA ASP A 105 31.86 -4.90 -3.91
C ASP A 105 32.61 -4.44 -5.17
N GLY A 106 32.78 -3.14 -5.35
CA GLY A 106 33.44 -2.52 -6.50
C GLY A 106 32.55 -2.26 -7.72
N GLU A 107 31.26 -2.61 -7.65
CA GLU A 107 30.27 -2.35 -8.69
C GLU A 107 29.37 -1.15 -8.33
N ALA A 108 28.75 -0.55 -9.34
CA ALA A 108 27.85 0.58 -9.14
C ALA A 108 26.44 0.10 -8.77
N ASP A 109 25.89 0.64 -7.68
CA ASP A 109 24.55 0.31 -7.19
C ASP A 109 23.47 1.32 -7.62
N PHE A 110 22.21 0.91 -7.46
CA PHE A 110 21.05 1.77 -7.65
C PHE A 110 20.75 2.61 -6.41
N GLY A 111 20.25 3.83 -6.60
CA GLY A 111 19.89 4.70 -5.48
C GLY A 111 18.53 4.40 -4.86
N LEU A 112 17.73 3.57 -5.53
CA LEU A 112 16.46 3.05 -5.05
C LEU A 112 16.30 1.61 -5.54
N CYS A 113 15.80 0.72 -4.68
CA CYS A 113 15.25 -0.56 -5.12
C CYS A 113 13.73 -0.44 -5.12
N HIS A 114 13.08 -0.75 -6.25
CA HIS A 114 11.62 -0.78 -6.34
C HIS A 114 11.12 -2.02 -7.07
N PHE A 115 9.85 -2.36 -6.84
CA PHE A 115 9.11 -3.38 -7.57
C PHE A 115 8.15 -2.72 -8.58
N PRO A 116 7.82 -3.35 -9.71
CA PRO A 116 8.52 -4.45 -10.34
C PRO A 116 9.71 -3.93 -11.18
N ARG A 117 10.66 -4.82 -11.44
CA ARG A 117 11.78 -4.56 -12.35
C ARG A 117 11.54 -5.30 -13.65
N ALA A 118 12.02 -4.74 -14.76
CA ALA A 118 12.22 -5.53 -15.97
C ALA A 118 13.09 -6.75 -15.63
N GLU A 119 12.69 -7.94 -16.09
CA GLU A 119 13.38 -9.22 -15.84
C GLU A 119 13.23 -9.81 -14.41
N ALA A 120 12.38 -9.25 -13.55
CA ALA A 120 12.10 -9.84 -12.23
C ALA A 120 11.34 -11.18 -12.31
N ASP A 121 10.86 -11.60 -13.50
CA ASP A 121 10.05 -12.80 -13.80
C ASP A 121 8.79 -12.97 -12.92
N PHE A 122 8.50 -12.01 -12.06
CA PHE A 122 7.56 -12.13 -10.94
C PHE A 122 6.96 -10.75 -10.65
N TRP A 123 5.63 -10.65 -10.75
CA TRP A 123 4.79 -9.53 -10.26
C TRP A 123 4.92 -8.16 -10.96
N ASP A 124 5.16 -8.12 -12.27
CA ASP A 124 5.10 -6.87 -13.08
C ASP A 124 3.80 -6.06 -12.95
N TRP A 125 2.74 -6.72 -12.51
CA TRP A 125 1.43 -6.15 -12.26
C TRP A 125 1.31 -5.41 -10.93
N TRP A 126 2.37 -5.36 -10.08
CA TRP A 126 2.41 -4.60 -8.82
C TRP A 126 2.84 -3.13 -8.99
N TRP A 127 3.24 -2.74 -10.20
CA TRP A 127 3.61 -1.35 -10.50
C TRP A 127 2.48 -0.35 -10.21
N PRO A 128 1.22 -0.61 -10.60
CA PRO A 128 0.11 0.29 -10.31
C PRO A 128 -0.02 0.59 -8.81
N GLU A 129 0.24 -0.36 -7.92
CA GLU A 129 0.11 -0.22 -6.48
C GLU A 129 1.10 0.80 -5.91
N LEU A 130 2.34 0.85 -6.43
CA LEU A 130 3.30 1.88 -6.06
C LEU A 130 2.88 3.26 -6.54
N LEU A 131 2.37 3.35 -7.78
CA LEU A 131 1.82 4.58 -8.33
C LEU A 131 0.60 5.06 -7.51
N TYR A 132 -0.30 4.15 -7.16
CA TYR A 132 -1.49 4.44 -6.35
C TYR A 132 -1.12 4.86 -4.93
N GLY A 133 -0.13 4.22 -4.31
CA GLY A 133 0.40 4.60 -3.02
C GLY A 133 0.91 6.05 -3.03
N THR A 134 1.74 6.40 -4.01
CA THR A 134 2.23 7.77 -4.19
C THR A 134 1.10 8.74 -4.49
N TRP A 135 0.18 8.40 -5.40
CA TRP A 135 -0.97 9.24 -5.73
C TRP A 135 -1.86 9.50 -4.51
N ALA A 136 -2.14 8.48 -3.70
CA ALA A 136 -2.97 8.60 -2.50
C ALA A 136 -2.38 9.56 -1.47
N THR A 137 -1.04 9.67 -1.35
CA THR A 137 -0.41 10.66 -0.44
C THR A 137 -0.73 12.11 -0.78
N MET A 138 -1.17 12.39 -2.01
CA MET A 138 -1.49 13.73 -2.50
C MET A 138 -2.98 13.94 -2.73
N ALA A 139 -3.72 12.90 -3.12
CA ALA A 139 -5.12 12.99 -3.53
C ALA A 139 -6.13 12.57 -2.46
N GLN A 140 -5.73 11.77 -1.46
CA GLN A 140 -6.63 11.28 -0.41
C GLN A 140 -6.28 11.94 0.93
N THR A 141 -6.46 13.27 1.01
CA THR A 141 -6.02 14.06 2.18
C THR A 141 -7.01 14.07 3.33
N GLU A 142 -8.30 13.78 3.09
CA GLU A 142 -9.34 13.71 4.12
C GLU A 142 -9.56 12.29 4.65
N GLY A 143 -8.66 11.36 4.30
CA GLY A 143 -8.69 9.97 4.70
C GLY A 143 -9.45 9.07 3.74
N HIS A 144 -9.53 7.79 4.07
CA HIS A 144 -9.97 6.74 3.14
C HIS A 144 -11.46 6.76 2.76
N THR A 145 -12.26 7.64 3.37
CA THR A 145 -13.67 7.84 3.03
C THR A 145 -13.84 8.77 1.83
N GLU A 146 -12.81 9.56 1.52
CA GLU A 146 -12.72 10.32 0.28
C GLU A 146 -12.41 9.31 -0.85
N GLY A 147 -13.36 9.17 -1.78
CA GLY A 147 -13.19 8.31 -2.96
C GLY A 147 -11.90 8.66 -3.71
N PHE A 148 -11.13 7.64 -4.10
CA PHE A 148 -9.81 7.84 -4.68
C PHE A 148 -9.78 7.59 -6.19
N PHE A 149 -10.29 6.43 -6.63
CA PHE A 149 -10.22 6.03 -8.04
C PHE A 149 -11.32 6.61 -8.92
N PHE A 150 -12.51 6.83 -8.34
CA PHE A 150 -13.69 7.28 -9.05
C PHE A 150 -14.37 8.39 -8.27
N ASP A 151 -15.03 9.28 -8.99
CA ASP A 151 -16.02 10.19 -8.44
C ASP A 151 -17.22 9.38 -7.90
N ASP A 152 -17.66 9.67 -6.68
CA ASP A 152 -18.66 8.86 -5.97
C ASP A 152 -20.10 9.14 -6.41
N GLU A 153 -20.35 10.24 -7.13
CA GLU A 153 -21.64 10.58 -7.71
C GLU A 153 -21.79 10.05 -9.14
N THR A 154 -20.76 10.24 -9.97
CA THR A 154 -20.78 9.97 -11.41
C THR A 154 -20.15 8.64 -11.80
N PHE A 155 -19.31 8.06 -10.94
CA PHE A 155 -18.47 6.89 -11.22
C PHE A 155 -17.47 7.10 -12.37
N GLU A 156 -17.17 8.34 -12.73
CA GLU A 156 -16.11 8.64 -13.70
C GLU A 156 -14.72 8.47 -13.06
N PRO A 157 -13.70 8.02 -13.81
CA PRO A 157 -12.33 7.91 -13.30
C PRO A 157 -11.77 9.26 -12.83
N ASN A 158 -11.24 9.31 -11.60
CA ASN A 158 -10.71 10.53 -10.99
C ASN A 158 -9.22 10.76 -11.33
N LEU A 159 -8.86 10.80 -12.61
CA LEU A 159 -7.46 11.03 -13.04
C LEU A 159 -7.09 12.52 -12.96
N ASN A 160 -6.77 12.99 -11.75
CA ASN A 160 -6.51 14.39 -11.45
C ASN A 160 -5.01 14.79 -11.54
N GLU A 161 -4.69 16.04 -11.20
CA GLU A 161 -3.31 16.55 -11.21
C GLU A 161 -2.38 15.76 -10.27
N ALA A 162 -2.90 15.22 -9.17
CA ALA A 162 -2.11 14.41 -8.26
C ALA A 162 -1.73 13.04 -8.86
N PHE A 163 -2.60 12.45 -9.70
CA PHE A 163 -2.23 11.26 -10.48
C PHE A 163 -1.08 11.57 -11.44
N MET A 164 -1.17 12.68 -12.16
CA MET A 164 -0.10 13.14 -13.06
C MET A 164 1.20 13.38 -12.31
N ARG A 165 1.14 14.03 -11.14
CA ARG A 165 2.31 14.25 -10.29
C ARG A 165 2.95 12.94 -9.83
N ALA A 166 2.14 11.96 -9.42
CA ALA A 166 2.64 10.64 -9.02
C ALA A 166 3.34 9.93 -10.18
N ALA A 167 2.78 9.99 -11.38
CA ALA A 167 3.39 9.42 -12.58
C ALA A 167 4.73 10.10 -12.93
N GLU A 168 4.83 11.43 -12.76
CA GLU A 168 6.08 12.17 -12.94
C GLU A 168 7.15 11.77 -11.93
N ILE A 169 6.79 11.64 -10.64
CA ILE A 169 7.69 11.18 -9.58
C ILE A 169 8.27 9.82 -9.95
N TRP A 170 7.41 8.87 -10.30
CA TRP A 170 7.81 7.52 -10.65
C TRP A 170 8.62 7.44 -11.94
N LYS A 171 8.30 8.28 -12.94
CA LYS A 171 9.11 8.43 -14.15
C LYS A 171 10.52 8.92 -13.84
N ASP A 172 10.69 9.82 -12.86
CA ASP A 172 12.01 10.31 -12.46
C ASP A 172 12.78 9.23 -11.68
N LEU A 173 12.13 8.62 -10.68
CA LEU A 173 12.70 7.53 -9.88
C LEU A 173 13.15 6.33 -10.73
N TRP A 174 12.45 6.05 -11.83
CA TRP A 174 12.82 4.99 -12.78
C TRP A 174 14.23 5.16 -13.36
N ASN A 175 14.77 6.39 -13.42
CA ASN A 175 16.13 6.63 -13.90
C ASN A 175 17.21 6.25 -12.87
N TYR A 176 16.84 6.09 -11.60
CA TYR A 176 17.76 5.86 -10.48
C TYR A 176 17.51 4.53 -9.77
N GLY A 177 16.39 3.88 -10.12
CA GLY A 177 15.92 2.65 -9.54
C GLY A 177 16.40 1.41 -10.29
N GLY A 178 16.49 0.30 -9.57
CA GLY A 178 16.74 -0.99 -10.18
C GLY A 178 16.60 -2.15 -9.22
#